data_AF-T1H1G8-F1
#
_entry.id   AF-T1H1G8-F1
#
_cell.length_a   1.000
_cell.length_b   1.000
_cell.length_c   1.000
_cell.angle_alpha   90.00
_cell.angle_beta   90.00
_cell.angle_gamma   90.00
#
_symmetry.space_group_name_H-M   'P 1'
#
loop_
_entity.id
_entity.type
_entity.pdbx_description
1 polymer ?
#
loop_
_entity_poly.entity_id
_entity_poly.type
_entity_poly.pdbx_seq_one_letter_code
_entity_poly.pdbx_strand_id
1 'polypeptide(L)'
;MTTKTQYDPSSGSIPAESLLIYRPDRRHEIWRFITYMVLHANWFHLGFNIVVQLIIGLPLEMVHGSIRIAAIYIAGVFAGSLGTSVVEPLTSLVGASGGVYALLAAHFANVLLNFNYMKYGILKLASILIF
;
A
#
# COMPACT_ATOMS: atom_id res chain seq x y z
N MET A 1 35.63 -12.30 4.43
CA MET A 1 35.35 -12.78 3.06
C MET A 1 33.88 -12.50 2.79
N THR A 2 33.57 -11.33 2.24
CA THR A 2 32.20 -10.85 2.02
C THR A 2 31.64 -11.52 0.76
N THR A 3 30.73 -12.47 0.93
CA THR A 3 29.96 -13.05 -0.17
C THR A 3 29.10 -11.95 -0.78
N LYS A 4 29.59 -11.36 -1.88
CA LYS A 4 28.74 -10.68 -2.86
C LYS A 4 27.74 -11.73 -3.34
N THR A 5 26.50 -11.62 -2.89
CA THR A 5 25.37 -12.33 -3.48
C THR A 5 25.37 -12.01 -4.97
N GLN A 6 25.62 -13.02 -5.80
CA GLN A 6 25.53 -12.89 -7.26
C GLN A 6 24.12 -12.43 -7.61
N TYR A 7 24.04 -11.30 -8.29
CA TYR A 7 22.83 -10.79 -8.91
C TYR A 7 22.44 -11.71 -10.07
N ASP A 8 21.29 -12.37 -9.95
CA ASP A 8 20.65 -13.13 -11.02
C ASP A 8 19.70 -12.19 -11.78
N PRO A 9 19.98 -11.84 -13.05
CA PRO A 9 19.12 -10.96 -13.84
C PRO A 9 17.74 -11.56 -14.18
N SER A 10 17.48 -12.83 -13.85
CA SER A 10 16.20 -13.50 -14.08
C SER A 10 15.26 -13.52 -12.85
N SER A 11 15.70 -13.03 -11.69
CA SER A 11 14.98 -13.21 -10.41
C SER A 11 13.78 -12.29 -10.18
N GLY A 12 13.52 -11.30 -11.04
CA GLY A 12 12.42 -10.34 -10.84
C GLY A 12 12.50 -9.52 -9.54
N SER A 13 13.60 -9.62 -8.79
CA SER A 13 13.79 -8.99 -7.49
C SER A 13 14.26 -7.55 -7.64
N ILE A 14 13.63 -6.62 -6.92
CA ILE A 14 14.03 -5.21 -6.88
C ILE A 14 15.52 -5.10 -6.52
N PRO A 15 16.32 -4.30 -7.25
CA PRO A 15 17.71 -4.07 -6.88
C PRO A 15 17.81 -3.55 -5.45
N ALA A 16 18.61 -4.20 -4.60
CA ALA A 16 18.79 -3.82 -3.20
C ALA A 16 19.30 -2.36 -3.03
N GLU A 17 19.94 -1.84 -4.08
CA GLU A 17 20.46 -0.46 -4.14
C GLU A 17 19.48 0.54 -4.77
N SER A 18 18.21 0.16 -4.97
CA SER A 18 17.21 1.07 -5.53
C SER A 18 17.08 2.35 -4.71
N LEU A 19 16.94 3.49 -5.38
CA LEU A 19 16.75 4.78 -4.72
C LEU A 19 15.38 4.92 -4.06
N LEU A 20 14.42 4.10 -4.48
CA LEU A 20 13.02 4.23 -4.09
C LEU A 20 12.61 3.23 -3.00
N ILE A 21 13.39 2.17 -2.75
CA ILE A 21 13.07 1.19 -1.70
C ILE A 21 13.17 1.82 -0.31
N TYR A 22 12.25 1.49 0.59
CA TYR A 22 12.41 1.83 2.01
C TYR A 22 13.53 0.99 2.61
N ARG A 23 14.52 1.67 3.18
CA ARG A 23 15.72 1.05 3.74
C ARG A 23 15.90 1.44 5.21
N PRO A 24 16.00 0.48 6.14
CA PRO A 24 16.13 0.76 7.56
C PRO A 24 17.45 1.43 7.94
N ASP A 25 18.51 1.24 7.13
CA ASP A 25 19.81 1.89 7.30
C ASP A 25 19.86 3.33 6.77
N ARG A 26 18.84 3.76 6.01
CA ARG A 26 18.75 5.08 5.36
C ARG A 26 17.52 5.89 5.79
N ARG A 27 17.09 5.78 7.05
CA ARG A 27 15.90 6.50 7.57
C ARG A 27 15.98 8.03 7.48
N HIS A 28 17.17 8.61 7.35
CA HIS A 28 17.33 10.04 7.11
C HIS A 28 16.92 10.46 5.69
N GLU A 29 16.81 9.52 4.76
CA GLU A 29 16.36 9.75 3.38
C GLU A 29 14.81 9.72 3.33
N ILE A 30 14.18 10.80 3.79
CA ILE A 30 12.74 10.87 4.11
C ILE A 30 11.83 10.48 2.92
N TRP A 31 12.25 10.73 1.68
CA TRP A 31 11.48 10.34 0.49
C TRP A 31 11.23 8.83 0.40
N ARG A 32 12.08 8.00 1.01
CA ARG A 32 11.93 6.52 1.03
C ARG A 32 10.71 6.05 1.81
N PHE A 33 10.16 6.88 2.70
CA PHE A 33 8.92 6.57 3.42
C PHE A 33 7.67 6.66 2.53
N ILE A 34 7.79 7.22 1.32
CA ILE A 34 6.70 7.32 0.34
C ILE A 34 7.04 6.56 -0.93
N THR A 35 8.24 6.78 -1.48
CA THR A 35 8.63 6.30 -2.81
C THR A 35 8.64 4.77 -2.94
N TYR A 36 8.72 4.02 -1.83
CA TYR A 36 8.66 2.57 -1.85
C TYR A 36 7.36 2.01 -2.46
N MET A 37 6.29 2.80 -2.47
CA MET A 37 4.99 2.42 -3.01
C MET A 37 5.01 2.09 -4.51
N VAL A 38 5.98 2.61 -5.26
CA VAL A 38 6.08 2.41 -6.72
C VAL A 38 6.86 1.16 -7.09
N LEU A 39 7.49 0.51 -6.11
CA LEU A 39 8.25 -0.72 -6.32
C LEU A 39 7.45 -1.92 -5.84
N HIS A 40 7.49 -3.03 -6.56
CA HIS A 40 6.80 -4.27 -6.18
C HIS A 40 7.73 -5.47 -6.34
N ALA A 41 7.67 -6.39 -5.38
CA ALA A 41 8.55 -7.56 -5.33
C ALA A 41 8.38 -8.54 -6.51
N ASN A 42 7.19 -8.56 -7.14
CA ASN A 42 6.88 -9.36 -8.32
C ASN A 42 5.59 -8.87 -8.99
N TRP A 43 5.29 -9.42 -10.18
CA TRP A 43 4.11 -9.08 -10.97
C TRP A 43 2.78 -9.38 -10.28
N PHE A 44 2.69 -10.47 -9.51
CA PHE A 44 1.48 -10.79 -8.77
C PHE A 44 1.20 -9.75 -7.68
N HIS A 45 2.22 -9.35 -6.94
CA HIS A 45 2.13 -8.30 -5.92
C HIS A 45 1.70 -6.96 -6.54
N LEU A 46 2.25 -6.58 -7.69
CA LEU A 46 1.81 -5.39 -8.42
C LEU A 46 0.35 -5.51 -8.89
N GLY A 47 0.00 -6.61 -9.56
CA GLY A 47 -1.33 -6.85 -10.10
C GLY A 47 -2.41 -6.83 -9.02
N PHE A 48 -2.16 -7.48 -7.89
CA PHE A 48 -3.08 -7.47 -6.75
C PHE A 48 -3.31 -6.04 -6.22
N ASN A 49 -2.24 -5.27 -6.00
CA ASN A 49 -2.37 -3.88 -5.53
C ASN A 49 -3.17 -3.02 -6.53
N ILE A 50 -2.89 -3.11 -7.83
CA ILE A 50 -3.63 -2.35 -8.85
C ILE A 50 -5.10 -2.74 -8.84
N VAL A 51 -5.42 -4.03 -8.84
CA VAL A 51 -6.81 -4.51 -8.87
C VAL A 51 -7.59 -4.01 -7.66
N VAL A 52 -7.07 -4.20 -6.45
CA VAL A 52 -7.76 -3.75 -5.22
C VAL A 52 -7.84 -2.21 -5.18
N GLN A 53 -6.77 -1.52 -5.56
CA GLN A 53 -6.76 -0.05 -5.62
C GLN A 53 -7.82 0.49 -6.58
N LEU A 54 -8.02 -0.11 -7.75
CA LEU A 54 -9.02 0.35 -8.71
C LEU A 54 -10.44 -0.01 -8.25
N ILE A 55 -10.66 -1.22 -7.74
CA ILE A 55 -11.97 -1.68 -7.27
C ILE A 55 -12.47 -0.84 -6.09
N ILE A 56 -11.58 -0.49 -5.16
CA ILE A 56 -11.95 0.23 -3.93
C ILE A 56 -11.76 1.75 -4.09
N GLY A 57 -10.65 2.16 -4.70
CA GLY A 57 -10.26 3.56 -4.82
C GLY A 57 -11.15 4.36 -5.76
N LEU A 58 -11.49 3.84 -6.95
CA LEU A 58 -12.30 4.59 -7.92
C LEU A 58 -13.70 4.92 -7.37
N PRO A 59 -14.47 3.99 -6.77
CA PRO A 59 -15.77 4.34 -6.18
C PRO A 59 -15.65 5.34 -5.03
N LEU A 60 -14.62 5.22 -4.19
CA LEU A 60 -14.36 6.20 -3.13
C LEU A 60 -14.06 7.58 -3.71
N GLU A 61 -13.25 7.65 -4.77
CA GLU A 61 -12.89 8.90 -5.44
C GLU A 61 -14.09 9.57 -6.11
N MET A 62 -14.96 8.79 -6.76
CA MET A 62 -16.19 9.30 -7.37
C MET A 62 -17.18 9.90 -6.36
N VAL A 63 -17.20 9.37 -5.12
CA VAL A 63 -18.13 9.83 -4.07
C VAL A 63 -17.52 10.98 -3.24
N HIS A 64 -16.23 10.90 -2.89
CA HIS A 64 -15.59 11.81 -1.93
C HIS A 64 -14.62 12.81 -2.56
N GLY A 65 -14.29 12.63 -3.83
CA GLY A 65 -13.36 13.47 -4.58
C GLY A 65 -11.89 13.04 -4.46
N SER A 66 -11.14 13.26 -5.55
CA SER A 66 -9.76 12.79 -5.74
C SER A 66 -8.78 13.23 -4.65
N ILE A 67 -8.84 14.49 -4.23
CA ILE A 67 -7.88 15.03 -3.25
C ILE A 67 -8.00 14.32 -1.89
N ARG A 68 -9.23 14.03 -1.44
CA ARG A 68 -9.45 13.36 -0.14
C ARG A 68 -8.95 11.92 -0.18
N ILE A 69 -9.23 11.21 -1.27
CA ILE A 69 -8.82 9.82 -1.43
C ILE A 69 -7.31 9.70 -1.63
N ALA A 70 -6.70 10.62 -2.39
CA ALA A 70 -5.25 10.71 -2.51
C ALA A 70 -4.58 10.96 -1.15
N ALA A 71 -5.14 11.86 -0.32
CA ALA A 71 -4.61 12.12 1.02
C ALA A 71 -4.67 10.87 1.92
N ILE A 72 -5.78 10.13 1.89
CA ILE A 72 -5.93 8.86 2.64
C ILE A 72 -4.91 7.83 2.15
N TYR A 73 -4.76 7.67 0.84
CA TYR A 73 -3.82 6.71 0.26
C TYR A 73 -2.37 7.02 0.65
N ILE A 74 -1.94 8.29 0.48
CA ILE A 74 -0.58 8.72 0.83
C ILE A 74 -0.32 8.62 2.34
N ALA A 75 -1.31 8.95 3.17
CA ALA A 75 -1.22 8.75 4.61
C ALA A 75 -1.05 7.28 4.97
N GLY A 76 -1.74 6.37 4.28
CA GLY A 76 -1.58 4.92 4.43
C GLY A 76 -0.19 4.42 4.05
N VAL A 77 0.34 4.88 2.92
CA VAL A 77 1.71 4.58 2.49
C VAL A 77 2.73 5.03 3.53
N PHE A 78 2.58 6.27 4.03
CA PHE A 78 3.47 6.82 5.05
C PHE A 78 3.36 6.09 6.38
N ALA A 79 2.14 5.81 6.84
CA ALA A 79 1.89 5.05 8.06
C ALA A 79 2.42 3.62 7.96
N GLY A 80 2.33 3.00 6.78
CA GLY A 80 2.88 1.66 6.53
C GLY A 80 4.40 1.62 6.73
N SER A 81 5.14 2.54 6.11
CA SER A 81 6.60 2.58 6.27
C SER A 81 7.03 3.00 7.68
N LEU A 82 6.33 3.92 8.33
CA LEU A 82 6.55 4.26 9.74
C LEU A 82 6.29 3.06 10.65
N GLY A 83 5.18 2.36 10.46
CA GLY A 83 4.82 1.16 11.22
C GLY A 83 5.89 0.08 11.08
N THR A 84 6.30 -0.24 9.84
CA THR A 84 7.42 -1.17 9.60
C THR A 84 8.69 -0.69 10.28
N SER A 85 9.02 0.61 10.23
CA SER A 85 10.24 1.15 10.86
C SER A 85 10.32 0.93 12.38
N VAL A 86 9.16 0.82 13.04
CA VAL A 86 9.04 0.63 14.49
C VAL A 86 8.91 -0.85 14.84
N VAL A 87 8.02 -1.57 14.14
CA VAL A 87 7.67 -2.97 14.46
C VAL A 87 8.70 -3.96 13.90
N GLU A 88 9.22 -3.68 12.69
CA GLU A 88 10.19 -4.51 11.98
C GLU A 88 11.39 -3.68 11.53
N PRO A 89 12.22 -3.19 12.48
CA PRO A 89 13.17 -2.13 12.24
C PRO A 89 14.33 -2.47 11.29
N LEU A 90 14.50 -3.75 10.94
CA LEU A 90 15.55 -4.26 10.07
C LEU A 90 15.03 -4.67 8.68
N THR A 91 13.73 -4.53 8.44
CA THR A 91 13.09 -4.95 7.19
C THR A 91 13.08 -3.81 6.17
N SER A 92 13.45 -4.12 4.93
CA SER A 92 13.23 -3.21 3.79
C SER A 92 11.82 -3.39 3.24
N LEU A 93 11.18 -2.31 2.80
CA LEU A 93 9.76 -2.32 2.42
C LEU A 93 9.58 -1.85 0.98
N VAL A 94 8.67 -2.51 0.27
CA VAL A 94 8.28 -2.24 -1.12
C VAL A 94 6.78 -2.52 -1.26
N GLY A 95 6.09 -1.75 -2.09
CA GLY A 95 4.70 -2.02 -2.47
C GLY A 95 3.72 -0.93 -2.06
N ALA A 96 2.65 -0.80 -2.84
CA ALA A 96 1.56 0.14 -2.62
C ALA A 96 0.61 -0.23 -1.46
N SER A 97 0.81 -1.38 -0.82
CA SER A 97 -0.15 -2.02 0.08
C SER A 97 -0.56 -1.16 1.28
N GLY A 98 0.35 -0.35 1.84
CA GLY A 98 -0.02 0.60 2.90
C GLY A 98 -1.12 1.59 2.48
N GLY A 99 -1.07 2.07 1.24
CA GLY A 99 -2.13 2.91 0.67
C GLY A 99 -3.40 2.13 0.36
N VAL A 100 -3.27 0.91 -0.17
CA VAL A 100 -4.42 0.02 -0.45
C VAL A 100 -5.19 -0.34 0.82
N TYR A 101 -4.48 -0.68 1.91
CA TYR A 101 -5.12 -0.95 3.20
C TYR A 101 -5.80 0.29 3.79
N ALA A 102 -5.25 1.48 3.58
CA ALA A 102 -5.92 2.72 3.97
C ALA A 102 -7.21 2.96 3.17
N LEU A 103 -7.23 2.63 1.87
CA LEU A 103 -8.45 2.68 1.06
C LEU A 103 -9.50 1.66 1.52
N LEU A 104 -9.08 0.43 1.83
CA LEU A 104 -9.97 -0.59 2.40
C LEU A 104 -10.56 -0.13 3.74
N ALA A 105 -9.74 0.44 4.63
CA ALA A 105 -10.19 1.00 5.90
C ALA A 105 -11.16 2.18 5.69
N ALA A 106 -10.89 3.07 4.73
CA ALA A 106 -11.79 4.17 4.38
C ALA A 106 -13.12 3.66 3.79
N HIS A 107 -13.08 2.61 2.97
CA HIS A 107 -14.28 1.97 2.44
C HIS A 107 -15.12 1.34 3.55
N PHE A 108 -14.48 0.64 4.49
CA PHE A 108 -15.13 0.10 5.67
C PHE A 108 -15.76 1.18 6.54
N ALA A 109 -15.03 2.25 6.85
CA ALA A 109 -15.55 3.39 7.59
C ALA A 109 -16.75 4.04 6.87
N ASN A 110 -16.66 4.22 5.55
CA ASN A 110 -17.75 4.76 4.75
C ASN A 110 -19.01 3.87 4.81
N VAL A 111 -18.85 2.54 4.74
CA VAL A 111 -19.96 1.59 4.86
C VAL A 111 -20.57 1.63 6.25
N LEU A 112 -19.75 1.64 7.30
CA LEU A 112 -20.20 1.64 8.68
C LEU A 112 -20.96 2.92 9.04
N LEU A 113 -20.42 4.09 8.66
CA LEU A 113 -21.01 5.39 8.98
C LEU A 113 -22.31 5.67 8.19
N ASN A 114 -22.44 5.10 6.99
CA ASN A 114 -23.62 5.29 6.13
C ASN A 114 -24.56 4.08 6.12
N PHE A 115 -24.37 3.11 7.01
CA PHE A 115 -25.03 1.81 6.96
C PHE A 115 -26.57 1.92 6.89
N ASN A 116 -27.15 2.82 7.68
CA ASN A 116 -28.60 3.02 7.77
C ASN A 116 -29.24 3.63 6.51
N TYR A 117 -28.44 4.22 5.63
CA TYR A 117 -28.91 4.84 4.38
C TYR A 117 -28.65 3.94 3.15
N MET A 118 -28.04 2.77 3.33
CA MET A 118 -27.67 1.89 2.22
C MET A 118 -28.67 0.75 2.03
N LYS A 119 -29.32 0.75 0.87
CA LYS A 119 -30.27 -0.30 0.42
C LYS A 119 -29.68 -1.73 0.42
N TYR A 120 -28.36 -1.88 0.47
CA TYR A 120 -27.62 -3.15 0.51
C TYR A 120 -26.41 -3.13 1.47
N GLY A 121 -26.58 -2.56 2.67
CA GLY A 121 -25.50 -2.40 3.66
C GLY A 121 -24.73 -3.69 3.95
N ILE A 122 -25.45 -4.80 4.20
CA ILE A 122 -24.84 -6.12 4.53
C ILE A 122 -24.02 -6.69 3.36
N LEU A 123 -24.51 -6.59 2.11
CA LEU A 123 -23.76 -7.08 0.94
C LEU A 123 -22.49 -6.26 0.69
N LYS A 124 -22.54 -4.93 0.91
CA LYS A 124 -21.34 -4.07 0.83
C LYS A 124 -20.35 -4.35 1.96
N LEU A 125 -20.84 -4.68 3.15
CA LEU A 125 -20.00 -5.06 4.27
C LEU A 125 -19.35 -6.43 4.04
N ALA A 126 -20.09 -7.38 3.46
CA ALA A 126 -19.58 -8.69 3.06
C ALA A 126 -18.54 -8.59 1.93
N SER A 127 -18.70 -7.69 0.96
CA SER A 127 -17.71 -7.50 -0.11
C SER A 127 -16.36 -6.98 0.41
N ILE A 128 -16.33 -6.30 1.55
CA ILE A 128 -15.08 -5.86 2.20
C ILE A 128 -14.30 -7.07 2.74
N LEU A 129 -14.99 -8.10 3.22
CA LEU A 129 -14.38 -9.30 3.82
C LEU A 129 -13.83 -10.30 2.79
N ILE A 130 -14.14 -10.10 1.50
CA ILE A 130 -13.67 -10.96 0.40
C ILE A 130 -12.25 -10.54 -0.08
N PHE A 131 -11.79 -9.34 0.29
CA PHE A 131 -10.47 -8.80 -0.06
C PHE A 131 -9.48 -8.85 1.11
#